data_AF-A0A3B8L8X2-F1
#
_entry.id   AF-A0A3B8L8X2-F1
#
_cell.length_a   1.000
_cell.length_b   1.000
_cell.length_c   1.000
_cell.angle_alpha   90.00
_cell.angle_beta   90.00
_cell.angle_gamma   90.00
#
_symmetry.space_group_name_H-M   'P 1'
#
loop_
_entity.id
_entity.type
_entity.pdbx_description
1 polymer ?
#
loop_
_entity_poly.entity_id
_entity_poly.type
_entity_poly.pdbx_seq_one_letter_code
_entity_poly.pdbx_strand_id
1 'polypeptide(L)'
;MRHLKNTLLAAVSLIAVVVFSGMIGCGRVDDYVDCNKICNSYKTCVDSQYDVGECTDYCYKKSREDVDYNRDANECNACLESRACTESLPCTVQCSTVLP
;
A
#
# COMPACT_ATOMS: atom_id res chain seq x y z
N MET A 1 10.25 -58.33 -40.89
CA MET A 1 11.27 -57.38 -41.37
C MET A 1 10.57 -56.29 -42.18
N ARG A 2 10.21 -55.11 -41.65
CA ARG A 2 10.96 -53.86 -41.91
C ARG A 2 10.40 -52.59 -41.23
N HIS A 3 9.71 -52.66 -40.09
CA HIS A 3 9.37 -51.44 -39.32
C HIS A 3 9.88 -51.46 -37.87
N LEU A 4 10.75 -52.42 -37.53
CA LEU A 4 11.55 -52.49 -36.28
C LEU A 4 12.68 -51.44 -36.20
N LYS A 5 12.65 -50.40 -37.04
CA LYS A 5 13.71 -49.40 -37.13
C LYS A 5 13.04 -48.08 -37.51
N ASN A 6 12.63 -47.26 -36.54
CA ASN A 6 12.77 -45.79 -36.67
C ASN A 6 12.25 -44.90 -35.56
N THR A 7 11.72 -45.40 -34.45
CA THR A 7 11.26 -44.47 -33.40
C THR A 7 11.59 -44.95 -32.00
N LEU A 8 12.83 -45.42 -31.85
CA LEU A 8 13.68 -45.02 -30.73
C LEU A 8 13.99 -43.53 -30.96
N LEU A 9 13.21 -42.62 -30.39
CA LEU A 9 13.53 -41.20 -30.13
C LEU A 9 12.28 -40.56 -29.51
N ALA A 10 12.50 -39.67 -28.55
CA ALA A 10 11.51 -39.01 -27.69
C ALA A 10 11.09 -39.80 -26.43
N ALA A 11 12.12 -40.13 -25.65
CA ALA A 11 12.01 -40.15 -24.20
C ALA A 11 11.54 -38.78 -23.66
N VAL A 12 11.15 -38.81 -22.39
CA VAL A 12 10.95 -37.66 -21.47
C VAL A 12 9.52 -37.09 -21.44
N SER A 13 8.69 -37.85 -20.73
CA SER A 13 7.95 -37.41 -19.54
C SER A 13 7.45 -35.96 -19.52
N LEU A 14 6.13 -35.84 -19.67
CA LEU A 14 5.29 -34.72 -19.31
C LEU A 14 5.69 -34.12 -17.95
N ILE A 15 6.34 -32.95 -17.96
CA ILE A 15 6.47 -32.09 -16.78
C ILE A 15 5.45 -30.97 -16.92
N ALA A 16 4.54 -30.96 -15.95
CA ALA A 16 3.55 -29.95 -15.69
C ALA A 16 4.15 -28.54 -15.63
N VAL A 17 3.50 -27.57 -16.29
CA VAL A 17 3.35 -26.24 -15.72
C VAL A 17 1.90 -25.81 -15.92
N VAL A 18 1.17 -25.95 -14.83
CA VAL A 18 -0.17 -25.47 -14.59
C VAL A 18 -0.10 -23.94 -14.46
N VAL A 19 -0.90 -23.26 -15.29
CA VAL A 19 -1.61 -21.99 -15.05
C VAL A 19 -0.79 -20.85 -14.41
N PHE A 20 -0.40 -19.88 -15.25
CA PHE A 20 -0.14 -18.51 -14.80
C PHE A 20 -1.17 -17.55 -15.41
N SER A 21 -2.44 -17.79 -15.08
CA SER A 21 -3.55 -16.87 -15.34
C SER A 21 -3.88 -16.15 -14.03
N GLY A 22 -3.16 -15.08 -13.71
CA GLY A 22 -3.38 -14.44 -12.40
C GLY A 22 -2.64 -13.15 -12.11
N MET A 23 -2.36 -12.29 -13.10
CA MET A 23 -1.83 -10.94 -12.83
C MET A 23 -2.38 -9.84 -13.76
N ILE A 24 -3.67 -9.91 -14.12
CA ILE A 24 -4.38 -8.70 -14.56
C ILE A 24 -5.13 -8.19 -13.32
N GLY A 25 -4.53 -7.14 -12.75
CA GLY A 25 -4.93 -6.34 -11.58
C GLY A 25 -6.22 -6.72 -10.88
N CYS A 26 -6.08 -7.17 -9.63
CA CYS A 26 -7.05 -6.78 -8.62
C CYS A 26 -7.20 -5.26 -8.73
N GLY A 27 -8.42 -4.80 -9.07
CA GLY A 27 -8.71 -3.38 -9.24
C GLY A 27 -8.15 -2.58 -8.07
N ARG A 28 -7.76 -1.33 -8.34
CA ARG A 28 -7.29 -0.37 -7.34
C ARG A 28 -8.13 -0.58 -6.09
N VAL A 29 -7.53 -1.15 -5.04
CA VAL A 29 -8.14 -1.09 -3.73
C VAL A 29 -8.24 0.41 -3.51
N ASP A 30 -9.45 0.94 -3.41
CA ASP A 30 -9.62 2.33 -3.02
C ASP A 30 -8.86 2.47 -1.71
N ASP A 31 -7.71 3.13 -1.77
CA ASP A 31 -6.81 3.33 -0.65
C ASP A 31 -7.60 4.11 0.40
N TYR A 32 -8.20 3.38 1.35
CA TYR A 32 -9.03 3.97 2.38
C TYR A 32 -8.12 4.73 3.33
N VAL A 33 -8.12 6.06 3.19
CA VAL A 33 -7.38 6.95 4.09
C VAL A 33 -8.16 7.07 5.40
N ASP A 34 -7.60 6.51 6.46
CA ASP A 34 -8.11 6.70 7.82
C ASP A 34 -7.60 8.03 8.41
N CYS A 35 -8.21 9.13 7.96
CA CYS A 35 -7.87 10.48 8.41
C CYS A 35 -7.95 10.64 9.94
N ASN A 36 -8.93 9.98 10.57
CA ASN A 36 -9.10 10.07 12.01
C ASN A 36 -7.89 9.45 12.74
N LYS A 37 -7.43 8.29 12.27
CA LYS A 37 -6.24 7.63 12.81
C LYS A 37 -4.98 8.48 12.62
N ILE A 38 -4.76 9.04 11.43
CA ILE A 38 -3.58 9.89 11.13
C ILE A 38 -3.55 11.10 12.07
N CYS A 39 -4.62 11.88 12.12
CA CYS A 39 -4.69 13.10 12.92
C CYS A 39 -4.54 12.84 14.43
N ASN A 40 -5.16 11.76 14.94
CA ASN A 40 -5.00 11.39 16.36
C ASN A 40 -3.59 10.89 16.68
N SER A 41 -2.98 10.13 15.78
CA SER A 41 -1.61 9.63 15.95
C SER A 41 -0.62 10.80 15.98
N TYR A 42 -0.80 11.77 15.07
CA TYR A 42 0.01 12.98 15.05
C TYR A 42 -0.17 13.80 16.33
N LYS A 43 -1.40 14.00 16.79
CA LYS A 43 -1.66 14.68 18.06
C LYS A 43 -0.99 13.98 19.24
N THR A 44 -1.11 12.66 19.30
CA THR A 44 -0.60 11.87 20.41
C THR A 44 0.92 11.87 20.45
N CYS A 45 1.57 11.76 19.29
CA CYS A 45 3.00 11.52 19.21
C CYS A 45 3.86 12.75 18.91
N VAL A 46 3.29 13.77 18.26
CA VAL A 46 4.05 14.93 17.76
C VAL A 46 3.59 16.21 18.46
N ASP A 47 2.30 16.52 18.42
CA ASP A 47 1.77 17.76 18.96
C ASP A 47 0.46 17.55 19.73
N SER A 48 0.56 17.51 21.05
CA SER A 48 -0.61 17.33 21.94
C SER A 48 -1.68 18.42 21.83
N GLN A 49 -1.35 19.61 21.29
CA GLN A 49 -2.30 20.71 21.10
C GLN A 49 -2.94 20.70 19.71
N TYR A 50 -2.53 19.76 18.84
CA TYR A 50 -2.99 19.69 17.46
C TYR A 50 -4.51 19.53 17.35
N ASP A 51 -5.12 20.24 16.39
CA ASP A 51 -6.55 20.18 16.14
C ASP A 51 -6.90 18.99 15.23
N VAL A 52 -7.46 17.94 15.84
CA VAL A 52 -7.87 16.74 15.13
C VAL A 52 -9.08 17.00 14.23
N GLY A 53 -9.97 17.91 14.62
CA GLY A 53 -11.18 18.22 13.85
C GLY A 53 -10.81 18.86 12.53
N GLU A 54 -10.03 19.94 12.58
CA GLU A 54 -9.55 20.64 11.38
C GLU A 54 -8.71 19.71 10.48
N CYS A 55 -7.79 18.95 11.07
CA CYS A 55 -6.99 17.97 10.32
C CYS A 55 -7.86 16.92 9.61
N THR A 56 -8.87 16.38 10.30
CA THR A 56 -9.72 15.33 9.74
C THR A 56 -10.56 15.87 8.59
N ASP A 57 -11.11 17.07 8.73
CA ASP A 57 -11.88 17.74 7.67
C ASP A 57 -11.02 18.06 6.45
N TYR A 58 -9.80 18.58 6.67
CA TYR A 58 -8.83 18.82 5.61
C TYR A 58 -8.48 17.51 4.87
N CYS A 59 -8.16 16.46 5.63
CA CYS A 59 -7.74 15.18 5.08
C CYS A 59 -8.84 14.54 4.24
N TYR A 60 -10.08 14.49 4.72
CA TYR A 60 -11.18 13.94 3.94
C TYR A 60 -11.52 14.79 2.71
N LYS A 61 -11.36 16.11 2.79
CA LYS A 61 -11.54 16.96 1.62
C LYS A 61 -10.48 16.62 0.56
N LYS A 62 -9.21 16.57 0.95
CA LYS A 62 -8.10 16.28 0.03
C LYS A 62 -8.16 14.87 -0.53
N SER A 63 -8.50 13.87 0.28
CA SER A 63 -8.59 12.48 -0.16
C SER A 63 -9.67 12.23 -1.24
N ARG A 64 -10.68 13.11 -1.30
CA ARG A 64 -11.72 13.10 -2.33
C ARG A 64 -11.35 13.89 -3.58
N GLU A 65 -10.51 14.90 -3.45
CA GLU A 65 -10.12 15.82 -4.53
C GLU A 65 -8.87 15.38 -5.27
N ASP A 66 -7.97 14.63 -4.60
CA ASP A 66 -6.62 14.33 -5.07
C ASP A 66 -6.26 12.86 -4.80
N VAL A 67 -5.97 12.12 -5.86
CA VAL A 67 -5.60 10.69 -5.78
C VAL A 67 -4.16 10.52 -5.28
N ASP A 68 -3.26 11.45 -5.59
CA ASP A 68 -1.88 11.42 -5.10
C ASP A 68 -1.83 11.70 -3.59
N TYR A 69 -2.77 12.52 -3.08
CA TYR A 69 -2.92 12.74 -1.64
C TYR A 69 -3.16 11.43 -0.86
N ASN A 70 -3.90 10.49 -1.43
CA ASN A 70 -4.18 9.22 -0.74
C ASN A 70 -2.91 8.39 -0.53
N ARG A 71 -1.98 8.42 -1.49
CA ARG A 71 -0.67 7.79 -1.34
C ARG A 71 0.11 8.46 -0.21
N ASP A 72 0.21 9.78 -0.24
CA ASP A 72 0.97 10.53 0.76
C ASP A 72 0.39 10.35 2.17
N ALA A 73 -0.94 10.34 2.29
CA ALA A 73 -1.64 10.10 3.55
C ALA A 73 -1.36 8.69 4.10
N ASN A 74 -1.33 7.68 3.24
CA ASN A 74 -0.98 6.32 3.63
C ASN A 74 0.49 6.18 4.04
N GLU A 75 1.41 6.85 3.35
CA GLU A 75 2.83 6.88 3.72
C GLU A 75 3.05 7.56 5.07
N CYS A 76 2.37 8.69 5.30
CA CYS A 76 2.33 9.36 6.60
C CYS A 76 1.80 8.42 7.70
N ASN A 77 0.66 7.77 7.46
CA ASN A 77 0.07 6.83 8.40
C ASN A 77 1.02 5.67 8.73
N ALA A 78 1.65 5.07 7.71
CA ALA A 78 2.62 4.00 7.87
C ALA A 78 3.85 4.45 8.67
N CYS A 79 4.31 5.68 8.49
CA CYS A 79 5.40 6.23 9.30
C CYS A 79 4.99 6.34 10.78
N LEU A 80 3.80 6.87 11.05
CA LEU A 80 3.28 7.05 12.41
C LEU A 80 3.02 5.70 13.10
N GLU A 81 2.58 4.67 12.36
CA GLU A 81 2.32 3.33 12.91
C GLU A 81 3.58 2.48 13.12
N SER A 82 4.59 2.64 12.27
CA SER A 82 5.83 1.84 12.34
C SER A 82 6.77 2.26 13.47
N ARG A 83 6.45 3.36 14.18
CA ARG A 83 7.34 4.00 15.15
C ARG A 83 6.60 4.26 16.46
N ALA A 84 7.32 4.10 17.57
CA ALA A 84 6.84 4.62 18.85
C ALA A 84 6.85 6.16 18.81
N CYS A 85 5.97 6.82 19.57
CA CYS A 85 5.87 8.30 19.57
C CYS A 85 7.21 9.01 19.80
N THR A 86 8.09 8.44 20.63
CA THR A 86 9.44 8.97 20.89
C THR A 86 10.34 9.02 19.66
N GLU A 87 9.99 8.28 18.60
CA GLU A 87 10.73 8.17 17.34
C GLU A 87 9.95 8.71 16.13
N SER A 88 8.77 9.31 16.35
CA SER A 88 7.86 9.78 15.29
C SER A 88 8.17 11.18 14.77
N LEU A 89 9.14 11.90 15.36
CA LEU A 89 9.58 13.22 14.90
C LEU A 89 9.94 13.28 13.40
N PRO A 90 10.62 12.29 12.79
CA PRO A 90 10.87 12.30 11.35
C PRO A 90 9.59 12.26 10.51
N CYS A 91 8.52 11.62 11.02
CA CYS A 91 7.26 11.51 10.30
C CYS A 91 6.58 12.85 10.08
N THR A 92 6.94 13.92 10.79
CA THR A 92 6.43 15.26 10.49
C THR A 92 6.79 15.71 9.08
N VAL A 93 7.96 15.29 8.59
CA VAL A 93 8.39 15.58 7.21
C VAL A 93 7.57 14.76 6.23
N GLN A 94 7.40 13.45 6.48
CA GLN A 94 6.53 12.59 5.66
C GLN A 94 5.07 13.06 5.64
N CYS A 95 4.58 13.63 6.74
CA CYS A 95 3.19 14.08 6.88
C CYS A 95 2.97 15.53 6.46
N SER A 96 4.01 16.26 6.04
CA SER A 96 3.93 17.71 5.78
C SER A 96 2.99 18.12 4.64
N THR A 97 2.67 17.21 3.71
CA THR A 97 1.68 17.43 2.64
C THR A 97 0.28 16.95 3.02
N VAL A 98 0.18 16.15 4.07
CA VAL A 98 -1.04 15.47 4.54
C VAL A 98 -1.75 16.31 5.61
N LEU A 99 -0.98 16.99 6.44
CA LEU A 99 -1.44 17.77 7.58
C LEU A 99 -1.51 19.27 7.23
N PRO A 100 -2.58 19.99 7.62
CA PRO A 100 -2.63 21.45 7.54
C PRO A 100 -1.63 22.13 8.48
#